data_AF-K1RJY4-F1
#
_entry.id   AF-K1RJY4-F1
#
_cell.length_a   1.000
_cell.length_b   1.000
_cell.length_c   1.000
_cell.angle_alpha   90.00
_cell.angle_beta   90.00
_cell.angle_gamma   90.00
#
_symmetry.space_group_name_H-M   'P 1'
#
loop_
_entity.id
_entity.type
_entity.pdbx_description
1 polymer ?
#
loop_
_entity_poly.entity_id
_entity_poly.type
_entity_poly.pdbx_seq_one_letter_code
_entity_poly.pdbx_strand_id
1 'polypeptide(L)' 'PIIACMHYPPILKGNTNNEFTKVLEKYNVKKCIYGHLHGKSQINAEEGIFNNIEYKLVSCNYTNFALQKI' A
#
# COMPACT_ATOMS: atom_id res chain seq x y z
N PRO A 1 14.92 5.33 7.03
CA PRO A 1 14.16 4.16 6.50
C PRO A 1 13.61 4.50 5.12
N ILE A 2 13.55 3.56 4.19
CA ILE A 2 13.00 3.83 2.84
C ILE A 2 11.48 3.74 2.88
N ILE A 3 10.82 4.74 2.30
CA ILE A 3 9.37 4.80 2.07
C ILE A 3 9.15 4.78 0.56
N ALA A 4 8.30 3.87 0.08
CA ALA A 4 7.92 3.79 -1.33
C ALA A 4 6.53 4.39 -1.54
N CYS A 5 6.39 5.25 -2.54
CA CYS A 5 5.10 5.82 -2.95
C CYS A 5 4.72 5.21 -4.30
N MET A 6 3.58 4.54 -4.38
CA MET A 6 3.10 3.89 -5.59
C MET A 6 1.72 4.40 -5.96
N HIS A 7 1.45 4.59 -7.26
CA HIS A 7 0.07 4.85 -7.68
C HIS A 7 -0.78 3.59 -7.53
N TYR A 8 -0.35 2.48 -8.14
CA TYR A 8 -1.05 1.20 -8.09
C TYR A 8 -0.78 0.41 -6.81
N PRO A 9 -1.71 -0.45 -6.35
CA PRO A 9 -1.53 -1.25 -5.16
C PRO A 9 -0.45 -2.32 -5.38
N PRO A 10 0.63 -2.34 -4.59
CA PRO A 10 1.61 -3.43 -4.63
C PRO A 10 1.05 -4.72 -4.03
N ILE A 11 0.02 -4.61 -3.18
CA ILE A 11 -0.71 -5.71 -2.59
C ILE A 11 -2.22 -5.49 -2.75
N LEU A 12 -2.93 -6.59 -2.90
CA LEU A 12 -4.39 -6.67 -2.93
C LEU A 12 -4.84 -7.89 -2.13
N LYS A 13 -6.13 -7.97 -1.78
CA LYS A 13 -6.70 -9.18 -1.18
C LYS A 13 -6.37 -10.41 -2.03
N GLY A 14 -5.82 -11.43 -1.38
CA GLY A 14 -5.40 -12.67 -2.03
C GLY A 14 -4.12 -12.57 -2.87
N ASN A 15 -3.49 -11.40 -2.97
CA ASN A 15 -2.23 -11.20 -3.69
C ASN A 15 -1.31 -10.25 -2.92
N THR A 16 -0.62 -10.79 -1.91
CA THR A 16 0.31 -10.07 -1.03
C THR A 16 1.77 -10.48 -1.23
N ASN A 17 2.03 -11.43 -2.14
CA ASN A 17 3.38 -11.90 -2.46
C ASN A 17 3.55 -11.97 -3.98
N ASN A 18 4.18 -10.94 -4.56
CA ASN A 18 4.35 -10.78 -6.00
C ASN A 18 5.64 -10.02 -6.33
N GLU A 19 5.90 -9.75 -7.61
CA GLU A 19 7.14 -9.09 -8.04
C GLU A 19 7.31 -7.67 -7.46
N PHE A 20 6.22 -6.94 -7.19
CA PHE A 20 6.32 -5.65 -6.52
C PHE A 20 6.81 -5.80 -5.08
N THR A 21 6.22 -6.72 -4.31
CA THR A 21 6.62 -6.94 -2.91
C THR A 21 8.06 -7.45 -2.81
N LYS A 22 8.48 -8.34 -3.72
CA LYS A 22 9.88 -8.80 -3.81
C LYS A 22 10.87 -7.65 -4.02
N VAL A 23 10.53 -6.68 -4.86
CA VAL A 23 11.38 -5.49 -5.08
C VAL A 23 11.41 -4.62 -3.82
N LEU A 24 10.26 -4.37 -3.20
CA LEU A 24 10.20 -3.57 -1.96
C LEU A 24 11.02 -4.22 -0.83
N GLU A 25 10.94 -5.54 -0.69
CA GLU A 25 11.73 -6.33 0.26
C GLU A 25 13.23 -6.28 -0.05
N LYS A 26 13.62 -6.45 -1.33
CA LYS A 26 15.01 -6.38 -1.78
C LYS A 26 15.69 -5.06 -1.38
N TYR A 27 14.95 -3.95 -1.45
CA TYR A 27 15.45 -2.64 -1.04
C TYR A 27 15.20 -2.32 0.45
N ASN A 28 14.71 -3.28 1.23
CA ASN A 28 14.43 -3.13 2.66
C ASN A 28 13.53 -1.92 2.98
N VAL A 29 12.52 -1.69 2.12
CA VAL A 29 11.49 -0.68 2.32
C VAL A 29 10.76 -0.97 3.63
N LYS A 30 10.48 0.07 4.42
CA LYS A 30 9.76 -0.08 5.71
C LYS A 30 8.31 0.32 5.64
N LYS A 31 7.96 1.17 4.67
CA LYS A 31 6.59 1.62 4.45
C LYS A 31 6.32 1.80 2.96
N CYS A 32 5.18 1.33 2.50
CA CYS A 32 4.69 1.57 1.16
C CYS A 32 3.31 2.24 1.22
N ILE A 33 3.23 3.47 0.71
CA ILE A 33 1.96 4.18 0.54
C ILE A 33 1.47 4.00 -0.89
N TYR A 34 0.19 3.66 -1.05
CA TYR A 34 -0.39 3.41 -2.36
C TYR A 34 -1.80 4.01 -2.50
N GLY A 35 -2.24 4.20 -3.74
CA GLY A 35 -3.54 4.80 -4.06
C GLY A 35 -4.36 3.92 -5.00
N HIS A 36 -4.91 4.54 -6.05
CA HIS A 36 -5.65 3.92 -7.15
C HIS A 36 -7.02 3.32 -6.81
N LEU A 37 -7.22 2.75 -5.62
CA LEU A 37 -8.50 2.16 -5.22
C LEU A 37 -9.47 3.24 -4.72
N HIS A 38 -10.57 3.43 -5.45
CA HIS A 38 -11.65 4.37 -5.14
C HIS A 38 -13.03 3.68 -5.09
N GLY A 39 -13.94 4.20 -4.26
CA GLY A 39 -15.30 3.69 -4.13
C GLY A 39 -15.34 2.18 -3.88
N LYS A 40 -16.15 1.44 -4.65
CA LYS A 40 -16.31 -0.01 -4.48
C LYS A 40 -15.01 -0.82 -4.59
N SER A 41 -14.00 -0.32 -5.33
CA SER A 41 -12.72 -1.03 -5.49
C SER A 41 -11.89 -1.08 -4.21
N GLN A 42 -12.19 -0.23 -3.22
CA GLN A 42 -11.56 -0.24 -1.90
C GLN A 42 -11.78 -1.58 -1.17
N ILE A 43 -12.81 -2.35 -1.53
CA ILE A 43 -13.03 -3.70 -0.98
C ILE A 43 -11.84 -4.64 -1.22
N ASN A 44 -11.03 -4.38 -2.25
CA ASN A 44 -9.85 -5.17 -2.60
C ASN A 44 -8.56 -4.65 -1.95
N ALA A 45 -8.61 -3.51 -1.28
CA ALA A 45 -7.46 -2.93 -0.61
C ALA A 45 -6.93 -3.88 0.45
N GLU A 46 -5.61 -3.86 0.64
CA GLU A 46 -4.99 -4.59 1.73
C GLU A 46 -3.97 -3.71 2.46
N GLU A 47 -4.09 -3.61 3.78
CA GLU A 47 -3.31 -2.70 4.62
C GLU A 47 -2.70 -3.43 5.81
N GLY A 48 -1.67 -2.83 6.41
CA GLY A 48 -0.97 -3.40 7.57
C GLY A 48 0.43 -3.89 7.22
N ILE A 49 1.00 -4.74 8.08
CA ILE A 49 2.39 -5.19 7.94
C ILE A 49 2.44 -6.52 7.19
N PHE A 50 3.09 -6.53 6.03
CA PHE A 50 3.40 -7.74 5.26
C PHE A 50 4.88 -7.76 4.93
N ASN A 51 5.55 -8.89 5.15
CA ASN A 51 6.99 -9.06 4.89
C ASN A 51 7.86 -7.93 5.49
N ASN A 52 7.52 -7.49 6.71
CA ASN A 52 8.16 -6.38 7.43
C ASN A 52 8.04 -4.98 6.78
N ILE A 53 7.04 -4.80 5.91
CA ILE A 53 6.70 -3.53 5.26
C ILE A 53 5.29 -3.12 5.67
N GLU A 54 5.12 -1.89 6.14
CA GLU A 54 3.80 -1.32 6.45
C GLU A 54 3.15 -0.76 5.17
N TYR A 55 1.98 -1.27 4.79
CA TYR A 55 1.23 -0.82 3.63
C TYR A 55 0.04 0.05 4.03
N LYS A 56 -0.12 1.18 3.35
CA LYS A 56 -1.18 2.17 3.63
C LYS A 56 -1.86 2.65 2.36
N LEU A 57 -3.20 2.51 2.30
CA LEU A 57 -4.01 3.10 1.24
C LEU A 57 -4.29 4.58 1.57
N VAL A 58 -3.98 5.48 0.63
CA VAL A 58 -4.12 6.94 0.82
C VAL A 58 -5.03 7.61 -0.22
N SER A 59 -5.89 6.84 -0.90
CA SER A 59 -6.91 7.41 -1.80
C SER A 59 -7.83 8.38 -1.04
N CYS A 60 -8.12 9.55 -1.60
CA CYS A 60 -8.84 10.62 -0.90
C CYS A 60 -10.22 10.19 -0.36
N ASN A 61 -10.99 9.42 -1.13
CA ASN A 61 -12.29 8.93 -0.67
C ASN A 61 -12.17 7.87 0.43
N TYR A 62 -11.01 7.19 0.55
CA TYR A 62 -10.72 6.24 1.63
C TYR A 62 -10.35 6.97 2.92
N THR A 63 -9.57 8.04 2.79
CA THR A 63 -9.08 8.83 3.92
C THR A 63 -10.05 9.93 4.35
N ASN A 64 -11.27 9.98 3.78
CA ASN A 64 -12.22 11.08 3.97
C ASN A 64 -11.60 12.46 3.72
N PHE A 65 -10.73 12.56 2.70
CA PHE A 65 -9.98 13.77 2.36
C PHE A 65 -9.14 14.34 3.52
N ALA A 66 -8.81 13.51 4.51
CA ALA A 66 -7.97 13.89 5.64
C ALA A 66 -6.50 13.56 5.38
N LEU A 67 -5.61 14.46 5.83
CA LEU A 67 -4.17 14.24 5.85
C LEU A 67 -3.85 12.97 6.66
N GLN A 68 -2.98 12.12 6.10
CA GLN A 68 -2.52 10.91 6.75
C GLN A 68 -1.12 11.13 7.32
N LYS A 69 -0.93 10.75 8.58
CA LYS A 69 0.39 10.71 9.22
C LYS A 69 1.11 9.46 8.77
N ILE A 70 2.33 9.63 8.25
CA ILE A 70 3.18 8.57 7.69
C ILE A 70 4.39 8.34 8.60
#